data_AF-A0A923S8R2-F1
#
_entry.id   AF-A0A923S8R2-F1
#
_cell.length_a   1.000
_cell.length_b   1.000
_cell.length_c   1.000
_cell.angle_alpha   90.00
_cell.angle_beta   90.00
_cell.angle_gamma   90.00
#
_symmetry.space_group_name_H-M   'P 1'
#
loop_
_entity.id
_entity.type
_entity.pdbx_description
1 polymer ?
#
loop_
_entity_poly.entity_id
_entity_poly.type
_entity_poly.pdbx_seq_one_letter_code
_entity_poly.pdbx_strand_id
1 'polypeptide(L)'
;MIDAALAQAVVQRLSALCGERLEDFTSEIQDDATFLFLTCRLPYGGPVDLPKEPRSQIVAKLNEMVPAHPEQKLGSWQLNVNRGAGIADALFPQEG
;
A
#
# COMPACT_ATOMS: atom_id res chain seq x y z
N MET A 1 7.34 10.58 7.36
CA MET A 1 7.32 9.14 7.70
C MET A 1 5.90 8.79 8.07
N ILE A 2 5.37 7.65 7.64
CA ILE A 2 4.00 7.28 7.96
C ILE A 2 3.93 6.86 9.41
N ASP A 3 2.90 7.30 10.12
CA ASP A 3 2.64 6.89 11.49
C ASP A 3 2.48 5.35 11.60
N ALA A 4 3.02 4.75 12.67
CA ALA A 4 2.98 3.30 12.87
C ALA A 4 1.53 2.76 12.96
N ALA A 5 0.59 3.55 13.52
CA ALA A 5 -0.81 3.20 13.54
C ALA A 5 -1.42 3.18 12.13
N LEU A 6 -0.97 4.07 11.25
CA LEU A 6 -1.39 4.12 9.85
C LEU A 6 -0.85 2.92 9.07
N ALA A 7 0.43 2.58 9.24
CA ALA A 7 1.00 1.36 8.69
C ALA A 7 0.21 0.11 9.13
N GLN A 8 -0.14 0.02 10.42
CA GLN A 8 -0.90 -1.10 10.96
C GLN A 8 -2.34 -1.17 10.42
N ALA A 9 -3.02 -0.03 10.28
CA ALA A 9 -4.37 0.02 9.69
C ALA A 9 -4.38 -0.44 8.22
N VAL A 10 -3.38 -0.03 7.43
CA VAL A 10 -3.23 -0.46 6.04
C VAL A 10 -2.97 -1.96 5.96
N VAL A 11 -2.04 -2.48 6.77
CA VAL A 11 -1.76 -3.93 6.85
C VAL A 11 -3.00 -4.73 7.22
N GLN A 12 -3.74 -4.30 8.24
CA GLN A 12 -4.96 -5.00 8.66
C GLN A 12 -6.01 -5.02 7.56
N ARG A 13 -6.22 -3.88 6.89
CA ARG A 13 -7.21 -3.78 5.81
C ARG A 13 -6.82 -4.65 4.62
N LEU A 14 -5.58 -4.54 4.17
CA LEU A 14 -5.06 -5.37 3.09
C LEU A 14 -5.10 -6.86 3.45
N SER A 15 -4.71 -7.23 4.66
CA SER A 15 -4.70 -8.63 5.10
C SER A 15 -6.11 -9.24 5.09
N ALA A 16 -7.09 -8.48 5.59
CA ALA A 16 -8.49 -8.91 5.58
C ALA A 16 -9.02 -9.13 4.15
N LEU A 17 -8.54 -8.34 3.18
CA LEU A 17 -8.96 -8.42 1.78
C LEU A 17 -8.25 -9.52 0.99
N CYS A 18 -6.98 -9.81 1.32
CA CYS A 18 -6.21 -10.87 0.70
C CYS A 18 -6.55 -12.27 1.27
N GLY A 19 -7.26 -12.33 2.40
CA GLY A 19 -7.47 -13.57 3.15
C GLY A 19 -6.17 -14.12 3.77
N GLU A 20 -5.08 -13.35 3.70
CA GLU A 20 -3.76 -13.71 4.19
C GLU A 20 -3.17 -12.53 4.96
N ARG A 21 -2.38 -12.80 5.99
CA ARG A 21 -1.69 -11.74 6.74
C ARG A 21 -0.53 -11.20 5.91
N LEU A 22 -0.57 -9.91 5.60
CA LEU A 22 0.58 -9.21 5.05
C LEU A 22 1.68 -9.03 6.10
N GLU A 23 2.91 -9.07 5.63
CA GLU A 23 4.13 -8.89 6.41
C GLU A 23 4.94 -7.71 5.87
N ASP A 24 5.94 -7.26 6.64
CA ASP A 24 6.96 -6.30 6.22
C ASP A 24 6.43 -4.99 5.60
N PHE A 25 5.35 -4.43 6.17
CA PHE A 25 4.87 -3.13 5.71
C PHE A 25 5.86 -2.03 6.06
N THR A 26 6.33 -1.33 5.05
CA THR A 26 7.34 -0.30 5.12
C THR A 26 6.91 0.92 4.33
N SER A 27 7.48 2.06 4.69
CA SER A 27 7.22 3.31 4.01
C SER A 27 8.47 4.14 3.89
N GLU A 28 8.68 4.70 2.72
CA GLU A 28 9.78 5.58 2.41
C GLU A 28 9.23 6.85 1.76
N ILE A 29 9.83 7.99 2.12
CA ILE A 29 9.55 9.25 1.45
C ILE A 29 10.66 9.49 0.43
N GLN A 30 10.28 9.68 -0.82
CA GLN A 30 11.18 9.93 -1.94
C GLN A 30 10.84 11.29 -2.60
N ASP A 31 11.63 11.68 -3.60
CA ASP A 31 11.43 12.89 -4.41
C ASP A 31 11.23 14.16 -3.56
N ASP A 32 12.22 14.51 -2.73
CA ASP A 32 12.21 15.73 -1.91
C ASP A 32 10.95 15.91 -1.06
N ALA A 33 10.50 14.82 -0.44
CA ALA A 33 9.29 14.76 0.39
C ALA A 33 7.95 14.81 -0.34
N THR A 34 7.96 14.73 -1.68
CA THR A 34 6.75 14.82 -2.49
C THR A 34 6.14 13.47 -2.87
N PHE A 35 6.86 12.35 -2.69
CA PHE A 35 6.37 11.02 -3.02
C PHE A 35 6.45 10.05 -1.84
N LEU A 36 5.40 9.26 -1.65
CA LEU A 36 5.34 8.23 -0.62
C LEU A 36 5.38 6.84 -1.25
N PHE A 37 6.50 6.15 -1.06
CA PHE A 37 6.67 4.78 -1.50
C PHE A 37 6.31 3.81 -0.36
N LEU A 38 5.34 2.95 -0.62
CA LEU A 38 4.84 1.94 0.31
C LEU A 38 5.23 0.56 -0.20
N THR A 39 5.63 -0.31 0.72
CA THR A 39 5.93 -1.69 0.39
C THR A 39 5.33 -2.63 1.40
N CYS A 40 4.76 -3.74 0.96
CA CYS A 40 4.36 -4.85 1.81
C CYS A 40 4.72 -6.19 1.17
N ARG A 41 4.67 -7.26 1.94
CA ARG A 41 4.99 -8.62 1.48
C ARG A 41 3.84 -9.58 1.73
N LEU A 42 3.47 -10.33 0.69
CA LEU A 42 2.60 -11.49 0.80
C LEU A 42 3.42 -12.72 1.25
N PRO A 43 2.87 -13.56 2.14
CA PRO A 43 3.48 -14.83 2.48
C PRO A 43 3.52 -15.78 1.27
N TYR A 44 4.43 -16.74 1.32
CA TYR A 44 4.51 -17.80 0.32
C TYR A 44 3.37 -18.81 0.55
N GLY A 45 2.37 -18.87 -0.34
CA GLY A 45 1.32 -19.90 -0.27
C GLY A 45 -0.02 -19.58 -0.95
N GLY A 46 -0.41 -18.30 -1.06
CA GLY A 46 -1.70 -17.88 -1.64
C GLY A 46 -1.67 -17.55 -3.13
N PRO A 47 -2.80 -17.10 -3.73
CA PRO A 47 -2.82 -16.55 -5.08
C PRO A 47 -1.86 -15.34 -5.21
N VAL A 48 -1.23 -15.17 -6.36
CA VAL A 48 -0.20 -14.12 -6.62
C VAL A 48 -0.84 -12.73 -6.81
N ASP A 49 -2.06 -12.70 -7.33
CA ASP A 49 -2.75 -11.47 -7.69
C ASP A 49 -3.67 -11.00 -6.55
N LEU A 50 -3.65 -9.69 -6.24
CA LEU A 50 -4.72 -9.11 -5.44
C LEU A 50 -6.04 -9.23 -6.21
N PRO A 51 -7.14 -9.65 -5.58
CA PRO A 51 -8.44 -9.68 -6.25
C PRO A 51 -8.81 -8.26 -6.75
N LYS A 52 -9.49 -8.14 -7.89
CA LYS A 52 -9.77 -6.82 -8.50
C LYS A 52 -10.71 -5.93 -7.68
N GLU A 53 -11.76 -6.50 -7.10
CA GLU A 53 -12.74 -5.78 -6.26
C GLU A 53 -12.18 -5.11 -4.99
N PRO A 54 -11.22 -5.70 -4.24
CA PRO A 54 -10.62 -5.03 -3.10
C PRO A 54 -9.67 -3.88 -3.45
N ARG A 55 -9.15 -3.78 -4.69
CA ARG A 55 -8.15 -2.76 -5.07
C ARG A 55 -8.68 -1.34 -4.89
N SER A 56 -9.87 -1.04 -5.40
CA SER A 56 -10.47 0.30 -5.29
C SER A 56 -10.73 0.72 -3.84
N GLN A 57 -11.10 -0.22 -2.97
CA GLN A 57 -11.27 0.06 -1.54
C GLN A 57 -9.93 0.35 -0.83
N ILE A 58 -8.87 -0.36 -1.21
CA ILE A 58 -7.51 -0.12 -0.69
C ILE A 58 -7.02 1.24 -1.15
N VAL A 59 -7.16 1.54 -2.45
CA VAL A 59 -6.77 2.82 -3.06
C VAL A 59 -7.54 3.96 -2.39
N ALA A 60 -8.86 3.83 -2.24
CA ALA A 60 -9.67 4.83 -1.52
C ALA A 60 -9.18 5.03 -0.08
N LYS A 61 -8.86 3.94 0.64
CA LYS A 61 -8.39 4.03 2.02
C LYS A 61 -7.01 4.66 2.14
N LEU A 62 -6.09 4.34 1.23
CA LEU A 62 -4.79 4.98 1.15
C LEU A 62 -4.93 6.46 0.77
N ASN A 63 -5.81 6.81 -0.17
CA ASN A 63 -6.10 8.20 -0.51
C ASN A 63 -6.72 8.99 0.65
N GLU A 64 -7.56 8.37 1.48
CA GLU A 64 -8.10 8.99 2.70
C GLU A 64 -7.04 9.19 3.78
N MET A 65 -6.11 8.24 3.92
CA MET A 65 -5.27 8.13 5.11
C MET A 65 -3.83 8.55 4.91
N VAL A 66 -3.30 8.53 3.68
CA VAL A 66 -2.00 9.14 3.37
C VAL A 66 -2.15 10.63 3.65
N PRO A 67 -1.42 11.16 4.65
CA PRO A 67 -1.57 12.56 5.03
C PRO A 67 -1.25 13.44 3.83
N ALA A 68 -2.13 14.39 3.53
CA ALA A 68 -1.82 15.44 2.57
C ALA A 68 -0.70 16.30 3.17
N HIS A 69 0.55 15.98 2.88
CA HIS A 69 1.64 16.93 3.10
C HIS A 69 1.37 18.13 2.18
N PRO A 70 1.57 19.38 2.63
CA PRO A 70 1.30 20.56 1.79
C PRO A 70 2.07 20.55 0.46
N GLU A 71 3.19 19.85 0.39
CA GLU A 71 4.00 19.65 -0.83
C GLU A 71 3.71 18.33 -1.57
N GLN A 72 2.99 17.38 -0.94
CA GLN A 72 2.53 16.18 -1.61
C GLN A 72 1.25 16.52 -2.38
N LYS A 73 1.33 16.44 -3.71
CA LYS A 73 0.11 16.50 -4.53
C LYS A 73 -0.78 15.32 -4.17
N LEU A 74 -2.10 15.54 -4.14
CA LEU A 74 -3.09 14.46 -4.07
C LEU A 74 -2.69 13.33 -5.04
N GLY A 75 -2.53 12.12 -4.50
CA GLY A 75 -2.12 10.96 -5.28
C GLY A 75 -0.63 10.86 -5.60
N SER A 76 0.25 11.28 -4.69
CA SER A 76 1.70 11.06 -4.80
C SER A 76 2.17 9.90 -3.92
N TRP A 77 1.60 8.72 -4.14
CA TRP A 77 2.01 7.49 -3.47
C TRP A 77 1.97 6.29 -4.42
N GLN A 78 2.70 5.23 -4.07
CA GLN A 78 2.64 3.93 -4.73
C GLN A 78 2.76 2.84 -3.68
N LEU A 79 1.92 1.80 -3.75
CA LEU A 79 2.06 0.62 -2.90
C LEU A 79 2.49 -0.58 -3.73
N ASN A 80 3.69 -1.07 -3.46
CA ASN A 80 4.18 -2.32 -4.01
C ASN A 80 3.87 -3.47 -3.07
N VAL A 81 3.19 -4.47 -3.62
CA VAL A 81 2.96 -5.75 -2.95
C VAL A 81 3.97 -6.74 -3.51
N ASN A 82 4.90 -7.16 -2.66
CA ASN A 82 5.96 -8.07 -3.04
C ASN A 82 5.62 -9.51 -2.69
N ARG A 83 6.13 -10.45 -3.47
CA ARG A 83 6.23 -11.86 -3.09
C ARG A 83 7.65 -12.35 -3.38
N GLY A 84 8.33 -12.79 -2.32
CA GLY A 84 9.75 -13.13 -2.42
C GLY A 84 10.61 -11.96 -2.86
N ALA A 85 11.35 -12.15 -3.96
CA ALA A 85 12.25 -11.14 -4.52
C ALA A 85 11.59 -10.26 -5.61
N GLY A 86 10.32 -10.49 -5.95
CA GLY A 86 9.62 -9.79 -7.02
C GLY A 86 8.41 -8.99 -6.54
N ILE A 87 8.03 -8.00 -7.35
CA ILE A 87 6.75 -7.29 -7.22
C ILE A 87 5.67 -8.23 -7.76
N ALA A 88 4.72 -8.60 -6.91
CA ALA A 88 3.53 -9.36 -7.28
C ALA A 88 2.44 -8.42 -7.82
N ASP A 89 2.31 -7.24 -7.22
CA ASP A 89 1.32 -6.25 -7.61
C ASP A 89 1.77 -4.84 -7.23
N ALA A 90 1.17 -3.84 -7.88
CA ALA A 90 1.37 -2.44 -7.54
C ALA A 90 0.01 -1.72 -7.55
N LEU A 91 -0.19 -0.84 -6.58
CA LEU A 91 -1.38 -0.01 -6.44
C LEU A 91 -1.00 1.46 -6.54
N PHE A 92 -1.81 2.19 -7.30
CA PHE A 92 -1.63 3.63 -7.50
C PHE A 92 -2.89 4.42 -7.12
N PRO A 93 -2.73 5.69 -6.72
CA PRO A 93 -3.83 6.55 -6.25
C PRO A 93 -4.96 6.78 -7.24
N GLN A 94 -4.73 6.53 -8.53
CA GLN A 94 -5.68 6.78 -9.60
C GLN A 94 -6.44 5.51 -10.05
N GLU A 95 -6.18 4.36 -9.44
CA GLU A 95 -6.79 3.07 -9.82
C GLU A 95 -8.20 2.84 -9.23
N GLY A 96 -9.02 3.90 -9.17
CA GLY A 96 -10.40 3.88 -8.68
C GLY A 96 -11.43 3.65 -9.77
#